data_AF-A0A1U9KQX6-F1
#
_entry.id   AF-A0A1U9KQX6-F1
#
_cell.length_a   1.000
_cell.length_b   1.000
_cell.length_c   1.000
_cell.angle_alpha   90.00
_cell.angle_beta   90.00
_cell.angle_gamma   90.00
#
_symmetry.space_group_name_H-M   'P 1'
#
loop_
_entity.id
_entity.type
_entity.pdbx_description
1 polymer ?
#
loop_
_entity_poly.entity_id
_entity_poly.type
_entity_poly.pdbx_seq_one_letter_code
_entity_poly.pdbx_strand_id
1 'polypeptide(L)'
;MLKHISTLDFAPNRGADIYSVQRIGETRERLPDGSLLCRNVPIARLGQMTYDQSELPAEPAKDGTITVHRDAETLFHPDAISSFEGVPVTLNHPPGVMLNPDNYQAFSRGTLTHLRRGEGEHQDTLARPWPLGTRV
;
A
#
# COMPACT_ATOMS: atom_id res chain seq x y z
N MET A 1 38.45 25.70 -5.21
CA MET A 1 37.41 25.14 -6.10
C MET A 1 36.30 24.60 -5.22
N LEU A 2 35.19 25.34 -5.08
CA LEU A 2 34.02 24.82 -4.37
C LEU A 2 33.36 23.75 -5.24
N LYS A 3 33.22 22.52 -4.72
CA LYS A 3 32.31 21.54 -5.33
C LYS A 3 30.90 22.02 -5.09
N HIS A 4 30.25 22.50 -6.15
CA HIS A 4 28.82 22.72 -6.14
C HIS A 4 28.17 21.33 -6.20
N ILE A 5 27.45 20.96 -5.13
CA ILE A 5 26.73 19.69 -5.05
C ILE A 5 25.24 20.04 -5.13
N SER A 6 24.53 19.42 -6.06
CA SER A 6 23.09 19.54 -6.28
C SER A 6 22.34 18.45 -5.52
N THR A 7 21.10 18.72 -5.09
CA THR A 7 20.21 17.70 -4.53
C THR A 7 19.96 16.54 -5.52
N LEU A 8 20.08 16.82 -6.83
CA LEU A 8 20.01 15.81 -7.89
C LEU A 8 21.17 14.82 -7.85
N ASP A 9 22.33 15.21 -7.32
CA ASP A 9 23.51 14.34 -7.23
C ASP A 9 23.32 13.22 -6.20
N PHE A 10 22.31 13.36 -5.33
CA PHE A 10 21.88 12.35 -4.36
C PHE A 10 20.52 11.74 -4.69
N ALA A 11 19.85 12.21 -5.74
CA ALA A 11 18.53 11.72 -6.09
C ALA A 11 18.63 10.23 -6.45
N PRO A 12 17.73 9.38 -5.92
CA PRO A 12 17.73 7.97 -6.28
C PRO A 12 17.57 7.83 -7.80
N ASN A 13 18.38 6.96 -8.41
CA ASN A 13 18.37 6.65 -9.86
C ASN A 13 17.09 5.95 -10.36
N ARG A 14 16.01 6.03 -9.59
CA ARG A 14 14.71 5.48 -9.93
C ARG A 14 13.74 6.66 -9.78
N GLY A 15 12.86 6.87 -10.78
CA GLY A 15 12.03 8.09 -10.95
C GLY A 15 11.59 8.76 -9.65
N ALA A 16 12.04 9.99 -9.40
CA ALA A 16 11.81 10.66 -8.12
C ALA A 16 10.49 11.46 -8.15
N ASP A 17 9.35 10.76 -8.08
CA ASP A 17 8.06 11.37 -7.75
C ASP A 17 8.02 11.87 -6.30
N ILE A 18 8.80 11.24 -5.41
CA ILE A 18 9.01 11.63 -4.01
C ILE A 18 10.51 11.60 -3.71
N TYR A 19 11.03 12.69 -3.16
CA TYR A 19 12.42 12.80 -2.75
C TYR A 19 12.69 11.96 -1.48
N SER A 20 13.61 11.01 -1.56
CA SER A 20 14.08 10.19 -0.45
C SER A 20 15.57 10.45 -0.17
N VAL A 21 16.01 10.21 1.06
CA VAL A 21 17.40 10.46 1.50
C VAL A 21 18.22 9.19 1.69
N GLN A 22 17.56 8.03 1.79
CA GLN A 22 18.23 6.75 1.97
C GLN A 22 17.38 5.61 1.44
N ARG A 23 18.00 4.70 0.68
CA ARG A 23 17.42 3.42 0.33
C ARG A 23 17.64 2.41 1.46
N ILE A 24 16.57 1.78 1.94
CA ILE A 24 16.63 0.74 2.97
C ILE A 24 16.58 -0.66 2.33
N GLY A 25 15.84 -0.82 1.23
CA GLY A 25 15.70 -2.10 0.54
C GLY A 25 15.14 -1.96 -0.87
N GLU A 26 14.57 -3.04 -1.40
CA GLU A 26 13.94 -3.03 -2.74
C GLU A 26 12.69 -2.15 -2.81
N THR A 27 11.87 -2.21 -1.77
CA THR A 27 10.55 -1.57 -1.69
C THR A 27 10.48 -0.40 -0.70
N ARG A 28 11.58 -0.07 -0.01
CA ARG A 28 11.59 0.81 1.17
C ARG A 28 12.66 1.89 1.09
N GLU A 29 12.25 3.12 1.36
CA GLU A 29 13.10 4.31 1.36
C GLU A 29 12.78 5.19 2.57
N ARG A 30 13.78 5.91 3.09
CA ARG A 30 13.61 6.91 4.15
C ARG A 30 13.45 8.29 3.53
N LEU A 31 12.47 9.05 3.99
CA LEU A 31 12.24 10.43 3.62
C LEU A 31 13.04 11.40 4.51
N PRO A 32 13.25 12.67 4.11
CA PRO A 32 14.05 13.64 4.88
C PRO A 32 13.57 13.86 6.31
N ASP A 33 12.26 13.76 6.55
CA ASP A 33 11.62 13.91 7.86
C ASP A 33 11.74 12.65 8.73
N GLY A 34 12.41 11.61 8.24
CA GLY A 34 12.60 10.33 8.91
C GLY A 34 11.48 9.31 8.68
N SER A 35 10.40 9.67 7.97
CA SER A 35 9.31 8.74 7.64
C SER A 35 9.72 7.68 6.61
N LEU A 36 8.91 6.64 6.48
CA LEU A 36 9.16 5.49 5.62
C LEU A 36 8.25 5.53 4.39
N LEU A 37 8.85 5.53 3.20
CA LEU A 37 8.15 5.34 1.93
C LEU A 37 8.22 3.87 1.52
N CYS A 38 7.06 3.27 1.29
CA CYS A 38 6.90 1.90 0.80
C CYS A 38 6.33 1.90 -0.62
N ARG A 39 6.97 1.19 -1.54
CA ARG A 39 6.58 1.04 -2.95
C ARG A 39 6.52 -0.43 -3.34
N ASN A 40 5.66 -0.78 -4.28
CA ASN A 40 5.40 -2.16 -4.72
C ASN A 40 5.07 -3.11 -3.56
N VAL A 41 4.44 -2.61 -2.50
CA VAL A 41 3.93 -3.43 -1.40
C VAL A 41 2.45 -3.71 -1.67
N PRO A 42 2.06 -4.97 -1.95
CA PRO A 42 0.66 -5.33 -2.16
C PRO A 42 -0.19 -5.00 -0.94
N ILE A 43 -1.27 -4.24 -1.13
CA ILE A 43 -2.28 -3.98 -0.11
C ILE A 43 -3.52 -4.87 -0.27
N ALA A 44 -3.74 -5.36 -1.49
CA ALA A 44 -4.80 -6.31 -1.83
C ALA A 44 -4.37 -7.13 -3.05
N ARG A 45 -4.96 -8.31 -3.21
CA ARG A 45 -4.70 -9.24 -4.33
C ARG A 45 -5.99 -9.87 -4.85
N LEU A 46 -5.94 -10.39 -6.07
CA LEU A 46 -6.95 -11.27 -6.66
C LEU A 46 -6.94 -12.67 -6.03
N GLY A 47 -7.93 -13.48 -6.39
CA GLY A 47 -7.99 -14.90 -6.07
C GLY A 47 -8.90 -15.21 -4.88
N GLN A 48 -8.59 -16.25 -4.12
CA GLN A 48 -9.39 -16.67 -2.97
C GLN A 48 -8.86 -16.08 -1.67
N MET A 49 -9.79 -15.74 -0.78
CA MET A 49 -9.57 -15.23 0.56
C MET A 49 -10.45 -16.02 1.51
N THR A 50 -9.86 -16.47 2.60
CA THR A 50 -10.56 -17.18 3.67
C THR A 50 -10.76 -16.22 4.81
N TYR A 51 -12.01 -16.12 5.26
CA TYR A 51 -12.44 -15.31 6.38
C TYR A 51 -13.05 -16.19 7.46
N ASP A 52 -12.96 -15.75 8.70
CA ASP A 52 -13.74 -16.34 9.80
C ASP A 52 -15.20 -15.88 9.71
N GLN A 53 -16.13 -16.70 10.19
CA GLN A 53 -17.56 -16.37 10.25
C GLN A 53 -17.87 -15.06 11.00
N SER A 54 -16.99 -14.60 11.89
CA SER A 54 -17.14 -13.33 12.60
C SER A 54 -16.77 -12.09 11.78
N GLU A 55 -16.09 -12.26 10.64
CA GLU A 55 -15.58 -11.15 9.82
C GLU A 55 -16.55 -10.71 8.73
N LEU A 56 -17.40 -11.62 8.24
CA LEU A 56 -18.31 -11.37 7.12
C LEU A 56 -19.74 -11.82 7.44
N PRO A 57 -20.77 -11.05 7.03
CA PRO A 57 -22.17 -11.42 7.19
C PRO A 57 -22.60 -12.42 6.11
N ALA A 58 -21.95 -13.59 6.04
CA ALA A 58 -22.28 -14.66 5.10
C ALA A 58 -22.30 -16.02 5.79
N GLU A 59 -23.00 -17.00 5.21
CA GLU A 59 -23.05 -18.36 5.76
C GLU A 59 -21.67 -19.04 5.62
N PRO A 60 -21.07 -19.55 6.71
CA PRO A 60 -19.80 -20.24 6.65
C PRO A 60 -19.95 -21.68 6.17
N ALA A 61 -18.84 -22.26 5.70
CA ALA A 61 -18.71 -23.69 5.51
C ALA A 61 -18.73 -24.43 6.86
N LYS A 62 -18.72 -25.77 6.81
CA LYS A 62 -18.80 -26.63 8.01
C LYS A 62 -17.65 -26.40 9.00
N ASP A 63 -16.52 -25.89 8.54
CA ASP A 63 -15.35 -25.59 9.36
C ASP A 63 -15.36 -24.16 9.94
N GLY A 64 -16.44 -23.40 9.75
CA GLY A 64 -16.57 -22.03 10.25
C GLY A 64 -15.93 -20.97 9.36
N THR A 65 -15.42 -21.34 8.18
CA THR A 65 -14.76 -20.40 7.27
C THR A 65 -15.64 -19.97 6.11
N ILE A 66 -15.42 -18.76 5.62
CA ILE A 66 -16.07 -18.19 4.43
C ILE A 66 -14.99 -17.99 3.37
N THR A 67 -15.15 -18.61 2.20
CA THR A 67 -14.25 -18.37 1.06
C THR A 67 -14.85 -17.35 0.11
N VAL A 68 -14.18 -16.22 -0.05
CA VAL A 68 -14.55 -15.16 -0.99
C VAL A 68 -13.57 -15.18 -2.16
N HIS A 69 -14.11 -15.08 -3.39
CA HIS A 69 -13.29 -14.81 -4.56
C HIS A 69 -13.30 -13.30 -4.85
N ARG A 70 -12.11 -12.70 -4.97
CA ARG A 70 -11.95 -11.32 -5.42
C ARG A 70 -11.55 -11.29 -6.88
N ASP A 71 -12.47 -10.81 -7.70
CA ASP A 71 -12.28 -10.60 -9.13
C ASP A 71 -11.57 -9.28 -9.44
N ALA A 72 -11.07 -9.20 -10.68
CA ALA A 72 -10.33 -8.05 -11.18
C ALA A 72 -11.22 -6.83 -11.45
N GLU A 73 -12.48 -7.06 -11.81
CA GLU A 73 -13.45 -6.00 -12.11
C GLU A 73 -13.73 -5.16 -10.87
N THR A 74 -13.88 -5.82 -9.72
CA THR A 74 -14.11 -5.19 -8.42
C THR A 74 -12.82 -4.60 -7.84
N LEU A 75 -11.73 -5.37 -7.78
CA LEU A 75 -10.50 -4.90 -7.13
C LEU A 75 -9.86 -3.70 -7.86
N PHE A 76 -9.92 -3.70 -9.19
CA PHE A 76 -9.32 -2.64 -10.01
C PHE A 76 -10.35 -1.63 -10.52
N HIS A 77 -11.59 -1.68 -10.03
CA HIS A 77 -12.56 -0.63 -10.31
C HIS A 77 -12.00 0.74 -9.85
N PRO A 78 -12.14 1.82 -10.64
CA PRO A 78 -11.65 3.13 -10.26
C PRO A 78 -12.09 3.57 -8.86
N ASP A 79 -13.38 3.38 -8.53
CA ASP A 79 -13.92 3.73 -7.21
C ASP A 79 -13.26 2.94 -6.07
N ALA A 80 -12.99 1.65 -6.29
CA ALA A 80 -12.31 0.82 -5.30
C ALA A 80 -10.88 1.31 -5.06
N ILE A 81 -10.13 1.61 -6.13
CA ILE A 81 -8.77 2.15 -6.04
C ILE A 81 -8.78 3.50 -5.32
N SER A 82 -9.66 4.42 -5.74
CA SER A 82 -9.76 5.76 -5.15
C SER A 82 -10.18 5.73 -3.69
N SER A 83 -10.94 4.73 -3.25
CA SER A 83 -11.36 4.59 -1.84
C SER A 83 -10.20 4.46 -0.85
N PHE A 84 -9.01 4.04 -1.31
CA PHE A 84 -7.84 3.88 -0.46
C PHE A 84 -6.99 5.14 -0.33
N GLU A 85 -7.23 6.18 -1.14
CA GLU A 85 -6.38 7.37 -1.15
C GLU A 85 -6.52 8.14 0.19
N GLY A 86 -5.39 8.37 0.87
CA GLY A 86 -5.35 9.07 2.16
C GLY A 86 -5.85 8.26 3.36
N VAL A 87 -6.25 6.99 3.16
CA VAL A 87 -6.74 6.13 4.25
C VAL A 87 -5.60 5.80 5.22
N PRO A 88 -5.83 5.87 6.54
CA PRO A 88 -4.82 5.54 7.55
C PRO A 88 -4.43 4.06 7.53
N VAL A 89 -3.16 3.79 7.79
CA VAL A 89 -2.63 2.43 7.99
C VAL A 89 -2.39 2.21 9.48
N THR A 90 -2.82 1.06 10.01
CA THR A 90 -2.51 0.63 11.37
C THR A 90 -1.54 -0.54 11.37
N LEU A 91 -0.85 -0.77 12.50
CA LEU A 91 -0.06 -1.98 12.70
C LEU A 91 -0.96 -3.07 13.27
N ASN A 92 -1.39 -3.99 12.40
CA ASN A 92 -2.42 -4.98 12.69
C ASN A 92 -3.75 -4.34 13.12
N HIS A 93 -4.72 -5.18 13.44
CA HIS A 93 -5.93 -4.75 14.13
C HIS A 93 -5.59 -4.45 15.59
N PRO A 94 -5.90 -3.24 16.11
CA PRO A 94 -5.71 -2.95 17.52
C PRO A 94 -6.47 -3.95 18.41
N PRO A 95 -5.86 -4.46 19.49
CA PRO A 95 -6.52 -5.44 20.35
C PRO A 95 -7.67 -4.79 21.13
N GLY A 96 -8.83 -5.44 21.14
CA GLY A 96 -9.97 -5.08 22.00
C GLY A 96 -10.77 -3.85 21.57
N VAL A 97 -10.47 -3.23 20.43
CA VAL A 97 -11.23 -2.08 19.91
C VAL A 97 -11.43 -2.17 18.41
N MET A 98 -12.64 -1.85 17.94
CA MET A 98 -12.89 -1.64 16.51
C MET A 98 -12.49 -0.21 16.14
N LEU A 99 -11.83 -0.07 14.99
CA LEU A 99 -11.49 1.26 14.46
C LEU A 99 -12.74 2.00 14.01
N ASN A 100 -12.83 3.28 14.38
CA ASN A 100 -13.92 4.17 14.03
C ASN A 100 -13.41 5.63 13.88
N PRO A 101 -14.24 6.58 13.41
CA PRO A 101 -13.82 7.97 13.24
C PRO A 101 -13.31 8.65 14.52
N ASP A 102 -13.71 8.18 15.70
CA ASP A 102 -13.31 8.79 16.98
C ASP A 102 -11.93 8.29 17.46
N ASN A 103 -11.50 7.09 17.06
CA ASN A 103 -10.27 6.47 17.59
C ASN A 103 -9.15 6.23 16.56
N TYR A 104 -9.41 6.33 15.25
CA TYR A 104 -8.42 5.95 14.22
C TYR A 104 -7.11 6.74 14.31
N GLN A 105 -7.16 8.01 14.75
CA GLN A 105 -5.99 8.88 14.84
C GLN A 105 -4.95 8.34 15.83
N ALA A 106 -5.40 7.70 16.92
CA ALA A 106 -4.51 7.14 17.94
C ALA A 106 -3.74 5.90 17.44
N PHE A 107 -4.28 5.21 16.43
CA PHE A 107 -3.72 3.97 15.90
C PHE A 107 -3.05 4.12 14.53
N SER A 108 -3.24 5.26 13.86
CA SER A 108 -2.64 5.55 12.56
C SER A 108 -1.11 5.61 12.61
N ARG A 109 -0.46 4.95 11.65
CA ARG A 109 1.00 4.86 11.49
C ARG A 109 1.49 5.33 10.12
N GLY A 110 0.58 5.82 9.29
CA GLY A 110 0.85 6.27 7.93
C GLY A 110 -0.43 6.35 7.12
N THR A 111 -0.30 6.63 5.83
CA THR A 111 -1.41 6.73 4.90
C THR A 111 -1.08 6.04 3.58
N LEU A 112 -2.09 5.51 2.91
CA LEU A 112 -1.97 5.00 1.56
C LEU A 112 -2.08 6.13 0.54
N THR A 113 -1.21 6.13 -0.48
CA THR A 113 -1.31 7.10 -1.59
C THR A 113 -0.89 6.47 -2.91
N HIS A 114 -1.43 6.99 -4.01
CA HIS A 114 -1.03 6.66 -5.38
C HIS A 114 -1.14 5.16 -5.71
N LEU A 115 -2.19 4.49 -5.22
CA LEU A 115 -2.40 3.07 -5.47
C LEU A 115 -2.85 2.82 -6.89
N ARG A 116 -2.31 1.74 -7.50
CA ARG A 116 -2.61 1.30 -8.86
C ARG A 116 -2.48 -0.22 -8.95
N ARG A 117 -3.05 -0.80 -10.00
CA ARG A 117 -2.78 -2.19 -10.36
C ARG A 117 -1.29 -2.37 -10.58
N GLY A 118 -0.72 -3.44 -10.01
CA GLY A 118 0.67 -3.82 -10.25
C GLY A 118 0.89 -4.29 -11.70
N GLU A 119 2.15 -4.44 -12.07
CA GLU A 119 2.55 -4.91 -13.41
C GLU A 119 3.45 -6.15 -13.28
N GLY A 120 3.63 -6.87 -14.39
CA GLY A 120 4.49 -8.07 -14.43
C GLY A 120 4.04 -9.12 -13.41
N GLU A 121 4.96 -9.55 -12.55
CA GLU A 121 4.69 -10.55 -11.50
C GLU A 121 3.69 -10.07 -10.43
N HIS A 122 3.37 -8.77 -10.39
CA HIS A 122 2.42 -8.18 -9.45
C HIS A 122 1.09 -7.77 -10.09
N GLN A 123 0.80 -8.24 -11.32
CA GLN A 123 -0.39 -7.88 -12.09
C GLN A 123 -1.73 -8.27 -11.43
N ASP A 124 -1.69 -9.13 -10.42
CA ASP A 124 -2.81 -9.58 -9.60
C ASP A 124 -2.94 -8.79 -8.28
N THR A 125 -2.13 -7.75 -8.08
CA THR A 125 -2.12 -6.96 -6.84
C THR A 125 -2.48 -5.50 -7.07
N LEU A 126 -2.98 -4.87 -5.99
CA LEU A 126 -3.12 -3.44 -5.84
C LEU A 126 -1.99 -2.94 -4.94
N ALA A 127 -1.18 -2.00 -5.41
CA ALA A 127 -0.02 -1.48 -4.69
C ALA A 127 0.31 -0.05 -5.12
N ARG A 128 1.19 0.62 -4.39
CA ARG A 128 1.77 1.89 -4.86
C ARG A 128 2.94 1.57 -5.78
N PRO A 129 2.85 1.74 -7.11
CA PRO A 129 3.91 1.29 -8.00
C PRO A 129 5.16 2.14 -7.85
N TRP A 130 6.27 1.62 -8.34
CA TRP A 130 7.39 2.47 -8.72
C TRP A 130 6.92 3.41 -9.85
N PRO A 131 7.21 4.73 -9.82
CA PRO A 131 6.89 5.61 -10.94
C PRO A 131 7.51 5.00 -12.19
N LEU A 132 6.65 4.64 -13.15
CA LEU A 132 7.07 4.11 -14.43
C LEU A 132 8.19 4.99 -14.95
N GLY A 133 9.37 4.42 -15.09
CA GLY A 133 10.43 5.10 -15.79
C GLY A 133 9.90 5.40 -17.18
N THR A 134 9.78 6.68 -17.52
CA THR A 134 9.86 7.10 -18.91
C THR A 134 11.10 6.41 -19.44
N ARG A 135 10.94 5.43 -20.34
CA ARG A 135 12.04 5.03 -21.19
C ARG A 135 12.44 6.29 -21.95
N VAL A 136 13.56 6.87 -21.57
CA VAL A 136 14.41 7.68 -22.45
C VAL A 136 15.75 6.98 -22.52
#